data_AF-C8S0L4-F1
#
_entry.id   AF-C8S0L4-F1
#
_cell.length_a   1.000
_cell.length_b   1.000
_cell.length_c   1.000
_cell.angle_alpha   90.00
_cell.angle_beta   90.00
_cell.angle_gamma   90.00
#
_symmetry.space_group_name_H-M   'P 1'
#
loop_
_entity.id
_entity.type
_entity.pdbx_description
1 polymer ?
#
loop_
_entity_poly.entity_id
_entity_poly.type
_entity_poly.pdbx_seq_one_letter_code
_entity_poly.pdbx_strand_id
1 'polypeptide(L)' 'MAQISASAPLLVGLVSARPLTRLQRLARFWAARQDSRRALAQLDPHLLRDIGLSAQDAGMESEKPFWRD' A
#
# COMPACT_ATOMS: atom_id res chain seq x y z
N MET A 1 -23.60 -15.69 -54.15
CA MET A 1 -24.01 -16.50 -52.98
C MET A 1 -23.26 -15.95 -51.79
N ALA A 2 -23.98 -15.38 -50.83
CA ALA A 2 -23.44 -14.79 -49.61
C ALA A 2 -23.02 -15.88 -48.63
N GLN A 3 -21.89 -15.70 -47.94
CA GLN A 3 -21.72 -16.22 -46.59
C GLN A 3 -20.73 -15.35 -45.82
N ILE A 4 -21.33 -14.50 -44.98
CA ILE A 4 -20.72 -13.79 -43.88
C ILE A 4 -20.56 -14.83 -42.76
N SER A 5 -19.33 -15.10 -42.31
CA SER A 5 -19.10 -15.72 -41.00
C SER A 5 -18.29 -14.74 -40.17
N ALA A 6 -19.02 -13.91 -39.43
CA ALA A 6 -18.49 -13.08 -38.37
C ALA A 6 -18.12 -13.98 -37.18
N SER A 7 -16.83 -14.20 -36.96
CA SER A 7 -16.33 -14.72 -35.68
C SER A 7 -15.98 -13.53 -34.81
N ALA A 8 -17.01 -12.89 -34.25
CA ALA A 8 -16.80 -11.87 -33.22
C ALA A 8 -16.03 -12.49 -32.04
N PRO A 9 -14.97 -11.84 -31.53
CA PRO A 9 -14.31 -12.27 -30.31
C PRO A 9 -15.21 -11.90 -29.13
N LEU A 10 -16.30 -12.64 -28.94
CA LEU A 10 -17.09 -12.57 -27.73
C LEU A 10 -16.28 -13.29 -26.66
N LEU A 11 -15.76 -12.53 -25.69
CA LEU A 11 -15.24 -12.92 -24.36
C LEU A 11 -13.88 -12.33 -23.96
N VAL A 12 -13.32 -11.33 -24.66
CA VAL A 12 -12.25 -10.47 -24.07
C VAL A 12 -12.88 -9.21 -23.46
N GLY A 13 -13.74 -9.39 -22.45
CA GLY A 13 -14.53 -8.26 -21.93
C GLY A 13 -15.03 -8.36 -20.50
N LEU A 14 -14.67 -9.39 -19.72
CA LEU A 14 -15.28 -9.64 -18.40
C LEU A 14 -14.35 -9.53 -17.19
N VAL A 15 -13.24 -8.82 -17.30
CA VAL A 15 -12.48 -8.45 -16.10
C VAL A 15 -12.06 -6.98 -16.17
N SER A 16 -13.02 -6.08 -15.95
CA SER A 16 -12.69 -4.74 -15.44
C SER A 16 -12.26 -4.88 -13.97
N ALA A 17 -11.08 -5.45 -13.73
CA ALA A 17 -10.45 -5.57 -12.40
C ALA A 17 -9.90 -4.22 -11.89
N ARG A 18 -10.56 -3.10 -12.21
CA ARG A 18 -10.09 -1.77 -11.86
C ARG A 18 -10.36 -1.33 -10.40
N PRO A 19 -11.34 -1.85 -9.61
CA PRO A 19 -11.49 -1.44 -8.21
C PRO A 19 -10.45 -2.09 -7.28
N LEU A 20 -10.05 -3.35 -7.53
CA LEU A 20 -9.05 -4.05 -6.71
C LEU A 20 -7.72 -3.31 -6.68
N THR A 21 -7.32 -2.66 -7.78
CA THR A 21 -6.04 -1.93 -7.84
C THR A 21 -5.95 -0.77 -6.85
N ARG A 22 -7.07 -0.08 -6.55
CA ARG A 22 -7.09 1.03 -5.58
C ARG A 22 -6.94 0.50 -4.15
N LEU A 23 -7.72 -0.52 -3.79
CA LEU A 23 -7.63 -1.16 -2.48
C LEU A 23 -6.26 -1.79 -2.24
N GLN A 24 -5.70 -2.45 -3.26
CA GLN A 24 -4.34 -3.01 -3.20
C GLN A 24 -3.27 -1.94 -3.02
N ARG A 25 -3.36 -0.80 -3.73
CA ARG A 25 -2.42 0.32 -3.54
C ARG A 25 -2.51 0.88 -2.12
N LEU A 26 -3.72 1.05 -1.59
CA LEU A 26 -3.92 1.57 -0.24
C LEU A 26 -3.42 0.60 0.82
N ALA A 27 -3.69 -0.70 0.66
CA ALA A 27 -3.15 -1.75 1.52
C ALA A 27 -1.61 -1.77 1.52
N ARG A 28 -0.97 -1.65 0.35
CA ARG A 28 0.49 -1.56 0.24
C ARG A 28 1.04 -0.30 0.88
N PHE A 29 0.35 0.83 0.73
CA PHE A 29 0.74 2.09 1.36
C PHE A 29 0.73 1.96 2.89
N TRP A 30 -0.35 1.42 3.46
CA TRP A 30 -0.43 1.19 4.90
C TRP A 30 0.60 0.16 5.39
N ALA A 31 0.86 -0.91 4.63
CA ALA A 31 1.90 -1.88 4.96
C ALA A 31 3.29 -1.24 5.00
N ALA A 32 3.67 -0.50 3.96
CA ALA A 32 4.96 0.19 3.91
C ALA A 32 5.12 1.22 5.04
N ARG A 33 4.04 1.89 5.42
CA ARG A 33 4.03 2.83 6.54
C ARG A 33 4.19 2.13 7.88
N GLN A 34 3.54 0.98 8.07
CA GLN A 34 3.70 0.17 9.27
C GLN A 34 5.13 -0.37 9.40
N ASP A 35 5.74 -0.81 8.30
CA ASP A 35 7.13 -1.26 8.31
C ASP A 35 8.09 -0.11 8.67
N SER A 36 7.86 1.07 8.11
CA SER A 36 8.65 2.28 8.43
C SER A 36 8.52 2.68 9.90
N ARG A 37 7.30 2.62 10.45
CA ARG A 37 7.00 2.87 11.87
C ARG A 37 7.72 1.89 12.80
N ARG A 38 7.73 0.61 12.43
CA ARG A 38 8.45 -0.44 13.18
C ARG A 38 9.96 -0.25 13.09
N ALA A 39 10.47 0.19 11.95
CA ALA A 39 11.89 0.52 11.80
C ALA A 39 12.27 1.75 12.64
N LEU A 40 11.40 2.77 12.71
CA LEU A 40 11.61 3.95 13.53
C LEU A 40 11.78 3.60 15.02
N ALA A 41 10.95 2.70 15.56
CA ALA A 41 11.05 2.24 16.95
C ALA A 41 12.29 1.38 17.23
N GLN A 42 12.93 0.81 16.19
CA GLN A 42 14.13 0.00 16.32
C GLN A 42 15.43 0.80 16.10
N LEU A 43 15.33 2.07 15.71
CA LEU A 43 16.51 2.92 15.55
C LEU A 43 17.17 3.19 16.90
N ASP A 44 18.51 3.24 16.88
CA ASP A 44 19.26 3.63 18.05
C ASP A 44 18.91 5.06 18.50
N PRO A 45 18.94 5.34 19.82
CA PRO A 45 18.61 6.67 20.35
C PRO A 45 19.44 7.82 19.78
N HIS A 46 20.67 7.55 19.33
CA HIS A 46 21.51 8.57 18.71
C HIS A 46 21.04 8.94 17.30
N LEU A 47 20.55 7.98 16.51
CA LEU A 47 19.99 8.21 15.17
C LEU A 47 18.65 8.94 15.26
N LEU A 48 17.82 8.59 16.25
CA LEU A 48 16.58 9.32 16.53
C LEU A 48 16.87 10.79 16.84
N ARG A 49 17.88 11.08 17.65
CA ARG A 49 18.29 12.45 17.97
C ARG A 49 18.83 13.22 16.77
N ASP A 50 19.52 12.54 15.85
CA ASP A 50 20.03 13.17 14.61
C ASP A 50 18.89 13.70 13.73
N ILE A 51 17.78 12.96 13.67
CA ILE A 51 16.54 13.39 12.97
C ILE A 51 15.59 14.19 13.87
N GLY A 52 16.01 14.57 15.07
CA GLY A 52 15.25 15.42 15.99
C GLY A 52 14.08 14.72 16.72
N LEU A 53 14.06 13.39 16.79
CA LEU A 53 13.04 12.61 17.49
C LEU A 53 13.56 12.06 18.83
N SER A 54 12.66 11.94 19.81
CA SER A 54 12.94 11.18 21.02
C SER A 54 12.55 9.70 20.85
N ALA A 55 13.09 8.83 21.71
CA ALA A 55 12.68 7.43 21.77
C ALA A 55 11.18 7.30 22.12
N GLN A 56 10.64 8.23 22.91
CA GLN A 56 9.22 8.26 23.24
C GLN A 56 8.38 8.61 22.00
N ASP A 57 8.78 9.61 21.22
CA ASP A 57 8.08 9.99 19.98
C ASP A 57 8.10 8.85 18.96
N ALA A 58 9.24 8.16 18.82
CA ALA A 58 9.36 6.99 17.95
C ALA A 58 8.44 5.84 18.42
N GLY A 59 8.36 5.60 19.73
CA GLY A 59 7.43 4.63 20.31
C GLY A 59 5.98 4.98 20.01
N MET A 60 5.57 6.20 20.31
CA MET A 60 4.23 6.73 20.03
C MET A 60 3.85 6.63 18.55
N GLU A 61 4.77 6.96 17.64
CA GLU A 61 4.57 6.85 16.20
C GLU A 61 4.44 5.38 15.76
N SER A 62 5.17 4.46 16.39
CA SER A 62 5.13 3.03 16.07
C SER A 62 3.86 2.31 16.52
N GLU A 63 3.24 2.81 17.58
CA GLU A 63 1.98 2.28 18.13
C GLU A 63 0.75 2.77 17.35
N LYS A 64 0.91 3.74 16.43
CA LYS A 64 -0.20 4.22 15.62
C LYS A 64 -0.79 3.09 14.78
N PRO A 65 -2.12 2.89 14.83
CA PRO A 65 -2.77 1.92 13.97
C PRO A 65 -2.55 2.21 12.48
N PHE A 66 -2.61 1.17 11.64
CA PHE A 66 -2.29 1.28 10.22
C PHE A 66 -3.17 2.28 9.45
N TRP A 67 -4.38 2.58 9.95
CA TRP A 67 -5.35 3.50 9.32
C TRP A 67 -5.17 4.96 9.73
N ARG A 68 -4.29 5.27 10.68
CA ARG A 68 -4.11 6.63 11.24
C ARG A 68 -2.76 7.21 10.80
N ASP A 69 -2.81 8.46 10.37
CA ASP A 69 -1.62 9.32 10.14
C ASP A 69 -1.24 10.11 11.39
#